data_AF-A0A2D3W9K6-F1
#
_entry.id   AF-A0A2D3W9K6-F1
#
_cell.length_a   1.000
_cell.length_b   1.000
_cell.length_c   1.000
_cell.angle_alpha   90.00
_cell.angle_beta   90.00
_cell.angle_gamma   90.00
#
_symmetry.space_group_name_H-M   'P 1'
#
loop_
_entity.id
_entity.type
_entity.pdbx_description
1 polymer ?
#
loop_
_entity_poly.entity_id
_entity_poly.type
_entity_poly.pdbx_seq_one_letter_code
_entity_poly.pdbx_strand_id
1 'polypeptide(L)'
;MGYSYGCDYLSFLNGVRPLIVQAQDIVTKFGDKVVHDGVSFEVKEGEIFGLLGGSGSGKSTLMREMIFLQKYYSGTMKVLGKDLSLLDEVSKHEMRLKYGVLFQFGALFSSLNVLENISVGLKE
;
A
#
# COMPACT_ATOMS: atom_id res chain seq x y z
N MET A 1 15.60 20.13 -0.09
CA MET A 1 15.81 18.66 -0.03
C MET A 1 14.88 18.02 -1.05
N GLY A 2 15.44 17.56 -2.18
CA GLY A 2 14.68 17.06 -3.31
C GLY A 2 14.19 15.63 -3.08
N TYR A 3 12.91 15.38 -3.31
CA TYR A 3 12.35 14.04 -3.30
C TYR A 3 12.73 13.33 -4.61
N SER A 4 13.69 12.39 -4.53
CA SER A 4 13.97 11.45 -5.61
C SER A 4 12.90 10.35 -5.60
N TYR A 5 11.70 10.67 -6.08
CA TYR A 5 10.89 9.65 -6.75
C TYR A 5 11.45 9.60 -8.16
N GLY A 6 12.38 8.67 -8.39
CA GLY A 6 13.06 8.50 -9.67
C GLY A 6 12.09 8.06 -10.76
N CYS A 7 11.30 8.99 -11.29
CA CYS A 7 11.03 9.03 -12.70
C CYS A 7 12.20 9.83 -13.28
N ASP A 8 13.14 9.17 -13.95
CA ASP A 8 14.17 9.94 -14.63
C ASP A 8 13.47 10.82 -15.69
N TYR A 9 14.05 11.98 -15.99
CA TYR A 9 13.42 12.96 -16.88
C TYR A 9 13.12 12.36 -18.27
N LEU A 10 13.89 11.34 -18.68
CA LEU A 10 13.69 10.60 -19.93
C LEU A 10 12.42 9.74 -19.90
N SER A 11 12.10 9.12 -18.77
CA SER A 11 10.91 8.28 -18.57
C SER A 11 9.63 9.11 -18.69
N PHE A 12 9.63 10.30 -18.09
CA PHE A 12 8.53 11.27 -18.22
C PHE A 12 8.36 11.76 -19.67
N LEU A 13 9.46 12.11 -20.35
CA LEU A 13 9.42 12.54 -21.76
C LEU A 13 8.96 11.43 -22.72
N ASN A 14 9.21 10.17 -22.39
CA ASN A 14 8.76 9.01 -23.17
C ASN A 14 7.34 8.53 -22.80
N GLY A 15 6.65 9.22 -21.87
CA GLY A 15 5.30 8.83 -21.43
C GLY A 15 5.26 7.54 -20.60
N VAL A 16 6.40 7.05 -20.11
CA VAL A 16 6.50 5.86 -19.27
C VAL A 16 6.20 6.26 -17.83
N ARG A 17 5.07 5.78 -17.30
CA ARG A 17 4.72 6.03 -15.89
C ARG A 17 5.46 5.05 -14.97
N PRO A 18 6.08 5.53 -13.88
CA PRO A 18 6.80 4.67 -12.96
C PRO A 18 5.85 3.71 -12.23
N LEU A 19 6.38 2.56 -11.83
CA LEU A 19 5.66 1.61 -10.98
C LEU A 19 5.65 2.11 -9.53
N ILE A 20 4.45 2.31 -8.98
CA ILE A 20 4.25 2.74 -7.59
C ILE A 20 3.96 1.57 -6.64
N VAL A 21 3.47 0.43 -7.16
CA VAL A 21 3.33 -0.83 -6.41
C VAL A 21 3.85 -1.96 -7.28
N GLN A 22 4.67 -2.82 -6.69
CA GLN A 22 5.14 -4.06 -7.29
C GLN A 22 5.01 -5.16 -6.24
N ALA A 23 4.22 -6.18 -6.54
CA ALA A 23 4.10 -7.39 -5.75
C ALA A 23 4.56 -8.56 -6.62
N GLN A 24 5.49 -9.37 -6.10
CA GLN A 24 6.00 -10.55 -6.79
C GLN A 24 5.93 -11.75 -5.86
N ASP A 25 5.21 -12.77 -6.32
CA ASP A 25 5.04 -14.07 -5.71
C ASP A 25 4.62 -13.99 -4.23
N ILE A 26 3.69 -13.08 -3.93
CA ILE A 26 3.21 -12.87 -2.56
C ILE A 26 2.43 -14.09 -2.09
N VAL A 27 2.91 -14.69 -1.01
CA VAL A 27 2.24 -15.78 -0.31
C VAL A 27 1.78 -15.26 1.05
N THR A 28 0.53 -15.54 1.39
CA THR A 28 -0.06 -15.19 2.70
C THR A 28 -0.64 -16.44 3.33
N LYS A 29 -0.26 -16.72 4.59
CA LYS A 29 -0.72 -17.88 5.35
C LYS A 29 -1.21 -17.49 6.74
N PHE A 30 -2.26 -18.16 7.21
CA PHE A 30 -2.71 -18.10 8.60
C PHE A 30 -2.77 -19.52 9.16
N GLY A 31 -1.78 -19.88 9.98
CA GLY A 31 -1.54 -21.28 10.30
C GLY A 31 -1.30 -22.08 9.03
N ASP A 32 -2.02 -23.19 8.87
CA ASP A 32 -1.92 -24.06 7.69
C ASP A 32 -2.75 -23.55 6.49
N LYS A 33 -3.60 -22.54 6.68
CA LYS A 33 -4.46 -22.03 5.61
C LYS A 33 -3.71 -21.03 4.74
N VAL A 34 -3.51 -21.37 3.47
CA VAL A 34 -3.01 -20.46 2.44
C VAL A 34 -4.15 -19.58 1.92
N VAL A 35 -3.96 -18.26 1.94
CA VAL A 35 -4.92 -17.27 1.44
C VAL A 35 -4.49 -16.71 0.09
N HIS A 36 -3.20 -16.43 -0.07
CA HIS A 36 -2.59 -16.06 -1.34
C HIS A 36 -1.43 -17.02 -1.60
N ASP A 37 -1.32 -17.51 -2.83
CA ASP A 37 -0.29 -18.45 -3.26
C ASP A 37 0.39 -17.92 -4.53
N GLY A 38 1.41 -17.07 -4.36
CA GLY A 38 2.19 -16.52 -5.47
C GLY A 38 1.48 -15.39 -6.22
N VAL A 39 0.85 -14.44 -5.52
CA VAL A 39 0.18 -13.31 -6.15
C VAL A 39 1.20 -12.28 -6.65
N SER A 40 1.14 -11.97 -7.95
CA SER A 40 2.01 -11.00 -8.62
C SER A 40 1.19 -9.96 -9.38
N PHE A 41 1.47 -8.67 -9.15
CA PHE A 41 0.84 -7.57 -9.86
C PHE A 41 1.68 -6.29 -9.77
N GLU A 42 1.41 -5.36 -10.67
CA GLU A 42 2.06 -4.07 -10.76
C GLU A 42 1.00 -2.96 -10.88
N VAL A 43 1.29 -1.80 -10.29
CA VAL A 43 0.46 -0.60 -10.41
C VAL A 43 1.34 0.57 -10.79
N LYS A 44 0.97 1.27 -11.87
CA LYS A 44 1.65 2.47 -12.35
C LYS A 44 1.15 3.72 -11.66
N GLU A 45 1.96 4.77 -11.69
CA GLU A 45 1.57 6.07 -11.20
C GLU A 45 0.30 6.58 -11.90
N GLY A 46 -0.66 7.05 -11.10
CA GLY A 46 -1.96 7.54 -11.58
C GLY A 46 -2.87 6.45 -12.18
N GLU A 47 -2.55 5.17 -11.99
CA GLU A 47 -3.43 4.05 -12.36
C GLU A 47 -4.47 3.79 -11.28
N ILE A 48 -5.71 3.54 -11.68
CA ILE A 48 -6.76 3.03 -10.80
C ILE A 48 -6.71 1.51 -10.87
N PHE A 49 -6.19 0.89 -9.82
CA PHE A 49 -6.10 -0.56 -9.70
C PHE A 49 -7.28 -1.14 -8.89
N GLY A 50 -7.95 -2.15 -9.45
CA GLY A 50 -9.09 -2.82 -8.81
C GLY A 50 -8.75 -4.26 -8.42
N LEU A 51 -8.85 -4.59 -7.12
CA LEU A 51 -8.71 -5.95 -6.63
C LEU A 51 -10.08 -6.60 -6.42
N LEU A 52 -10.45 -7.54 -7.30
CA LEU A 52 -11.79 -8.16 -7.34
C LEU A 52 -11.73 -9.63 -6.90
N GLY A 53 -12.82 -10.12 -6.30
CA GLY A 53 -12.95 -11.51 -5.85
C GLY A 53 -14.03 -11.71 -4.79
N GLY A 54 -14.45 -12.95 -4.57
CA GLY A 54 -15.50 -13.30 -3.59
C GLY A 54 -15.15 -12.95 -2.14
N SER A 55 -16.15 -12.94 -1.24
CA SER A 55 -15.90 -12.73 0.20
C SER A 55 -14.89 -13.75 0.74
N GLY A 56 -13.95 -13.31 1.57
CA GLY A 56 -12.90 -14.18 2.14
C GLY A 56 -11.73 -14.51 1.21
N SER A 57 -11.69 -13.99 -0.03
CA SER A 57 -10.58 -14.22 -0.97
C SER A 57 -9.26 -13.52 -0.64
N GLY A 58 -9.14 -12.89 0.54
CA GLY A 58 -7.90 -12.24 0.98
C GLY A 58 -7.67 -10.79 0.51
N LYS A 59 -8.61 -10.15 -0.21
CA LYS A 59 -8.43 -8.77 -0.71
C LYS A 59 -8.00 -7.76 0.36
N SER A 60 -8.77 -7.66 1.45
CA SER A 60 -8.46 -6.76 2.56
C SER A 60 -7.16 -7.14 3.26
N THR A 61 -6.79 -8.42 3.24
CA THR A 61 -5.51 -8.90 3.74
C THR A 61 -4.36 -8.37 2.88
N LEU A 62 -4.44 -8.51 1.56
CA LEU A 62 -3.42 -8.01 0.64
C LEU A 62 -3.28 -6.49 0.75
N MET A 63 -4.39 -5.75 0.87
CA MET A 63 -4.36 -4.30 1.09
C MET A 63 -3.67 -3.94 2.41
N ARG A 64 -3.93 -4.68 3.50
CA ARG A 64 -3.27 -4.46 4.81
C ARG A 64 -1.77 -4.76 4.77
N GLU A 65 -1.35 -5.74 3.98
CA GLU A 65 0.06 -6.06 3.76
C GLU A 65 0.79 -4.90 3.08
N MET A 66 0.18 -4.24 2.09
CA MET A 66 0.75 -3.06 1.42
C MET A 66 0.98 -1.86 2.35
N ILE A 67 0.20 -1.74 3.42
CA ILE A 67 0.23 -0.60 4.35
C ILE A 67 0.86 -0.93 5.71
N PHE A 68 1.64 -2.00 5.79
CA PHE A 68 2.33 -2.48 7.01
C PHE A 68 1.43 -2.94 8.16
N LEU A 69 0.12 -3.07 7.96
CA LEU A 69 -0.80 -3.57 9.00
C LEU A 69 -0.78 -5.09 9.11
N GLN A 70 -0.19 -5.78 8.14
CA GLN A 70 0.02 -7.21 8.18
C GLN A 70 1.33 -7.58 7.46
N LYS A 71 1.97 -8.68 7.86
CA LYS A 71 3.10 -9.27 7.13
C LYS A 71 2.62 -10.38 6.22
N TYR A 72 3.16 -10.43 5.00
CA TYR A 72 3.06 -11.58 4.12
C TYR A 72 4.09 -12.66 4.54
N TYR A 73 3.88 -13.91 4.12
CA TYR A 73 4.72 -15.05 4.47
C TYR A 73 6.00 -15.10 3.62
N SER A 74 5.87 -14.92 2.30
CA SER A 74 7.00 -14.88 1.37
C SER A 74 6.65 -14.06 0.11
N GLY A 75 7.64 -13.85 -0.75
CA GLY A 75 7.56 -12.97 -1.91
C GLY A 75 8.24 -11.63 -1.66
N THR A 76 8.10 -10.69 -2.58
CA THR A 76 8.64 -9.33 -2.43
C THR A 76 7.59 -8.29 -2.77
N MET A 77 7.53 -7.23 -1.96
CA MET A 77 6.60 -6.13 -2.17
C MET A 77 7.35 -4.81 -2.09
N LYS A 78 7.24 -4.00 -3.14
CA LYS A 78 7.75 -2.63 -3.21
C LYS A 78 6.60 -1.66 -3.37
N VAL A 79 6.60 -0.61 -2.57
CA VAL A 79 5.62 0.49 -2.67
C VAL A 79 6.40 1.80 -2.69
N LEU A 80 6.06 2.69 -3.62
CA LEU A 80 6.77 3.95 -3.87
C LEU A 80 8.29 3.74 -4.01
N GLY A 81 8.68 2.65 -4.70
CA GLY A 81 10.08 2.28 -4.92
C GLY A 81 10.82 1.70 -3.71
N LYS A 82 10.19 1.61 -2.52
CA LYS A 82 10.79 1.06 -1.30
C LYS A 82 10.34 -0.38 -1.07
N ASP A 83 11.27 -1.29 -0.82
CA ASP A 83 10.98 -2.68 -0.44
C ASP A 83 10.48 -2.75 0.99
N LEU A 84 9.25 -3.21 1.20
CA LEU A 84 8.59 -3.18 2.51
C LEU A 84 9.30 -4.03 3.57
N SER A 85 10.04 -5.06 3.16
CA SER A 85 10.72 -5.99 4.07
C SER A 85 12.01 -5.41 4.67
N LEU A 86 12.60 -4.41 4.00
CA LEU A 86 13.90 -3.84 4.35
C LEU A 86 13.80 -2.53 5.15
N LEU A 87 12.58 -2.07 5.47
CA LEU A 87 12.38 -0.77 6.09
C LEU A 87 12.43 -0.84 7.62
N ASP A 88 13.19 0.11 8.17
CA ASP A 88 13.15 0.44 9.59
C ASP A 88 11.87 1.19 9.96
N GLU A 89 11.62 1.35 11.26
CA GLU A 89 10.38 1.98 11.74
C GLU A 89 10.26 3.46 11.36
N VAL A 90 11.40 4.16 11.24
CA VAL A 90 11.44 5.55 10.76
C VAL A 90 10.95 5.62 9.32
N SER A 91 11.52 4.81 8.42
CA SER A 91 11.13 4.80 7.01
C SER A 91 9.68 4.32 6.82
N LYS A 92 9.21 3.37 7.63
CA LYS A 92 7.81 2.96 7.62
C LYS A 92 6.87 4.09 8.05
N HIS A 93 7.24 4.87 9.06
CA HIS A 93 6.46 6.03 9.47
C HIS A 93 6.37 7.07 8.34
N GLU A 94 7.49 7.40 7.70
CA GLU A 94 7.49 8.30 6.53
C GLU A 94 6.60 7.80 5.39
N MET A 95 6.52 6.49 5.18
CA MET A 95 5.65 5.91 4.17
C MET A 95 4.18 5.97 4.56
N ARG A 96 3.84 5.76 5.83
CA ARG A 96 2.46 5.88 6.33
C ARG A 96 1.89 7.27 6.10
N LEU A 97 2.71 8.33 6.22
CA LEU A 97 2.32 9.71 5.92
C LEU A 97 1.94 9.93 4.44
N LYS A 98 2.36 9.04 3.54
CA LYS A 98 2.06 9.10 2.10
C LYS A 98 0.84 8.26 1.72
N TYR A 99 0.25 7.51 2.67
CA TYR A 99 -0.88 6.64 2.42
C TYR A 99 -2.18 7.29 2.88
N GLY A 100 -3.14 7.38 1.96
CA GLY A 100 -4.54 7.60 2.29
C GLY A 100 -5.26 6.25 2.33
N VAL A 101 -5.82 5.88 3.48
CA VAL A 101 -6.55 4.60 3.65
C VAL A 101 -7.97 4.89 4.10
N LEU A 102 -8.95 4.35 3.37
CA LEU A 102 -10.34 4.34 3.76
C LEU A 102 -10.76 2.91 4.10
N PHE A 103 -11.29 2.70 5.29
CA PHE A 103 -11.77 1.39 5.74
C PHE A 103 -13.23 1.16 5.32
N GLN A 104 -13.61 -0.11 5.10
CA GLN A 104 -14.98 -0.50 4.72
C GLN A 104 -16.03 -0.04 5.74
N PHE A 105 -15.69 -0.06 7.03
CA PHE A 105 -16.47 0.59 8.08
C PHE A 105 -15.76 1.88 8.43
N GLY A 106 -16.48 3.01 8.38
CA GLY A 106 -15.90 4.32 8.67
C GLY A 106 -15.27 4.34 10.06
N ALA A 107 -13.95 4.48 10.13
CA ALA A 107 -13.19 4.56 11.38
C ALA A 107 -13.23 6.00 11.93
N LEU A 108 -14.43 6.55 12.06
CA LEU A 108 -14.64 7.90 12.59
C LEU A 108 -14.48 7.90 14.10
N PHE A 109 -13.86 8.96 14.63
CA PHE A 109 -13.87 9.24 16.06
C PHE A 109 -15.28 9.70 16.44
N SER A 110 -16.01 8.85 17.14
CA SER A 110 -17.41 9.09 17.53
C SER A 110 -17.59 10.29 18.46
N SER A 111 -16.52 10.73 19.13
CA SER A 111 -16.49 11.92 19.97
C SER A 111 -16.27 13.22 19.21
N LEU A 112 -15.97 13.16 17.90
CA LEU A 112 -15.61 14.31 17.07
C LEU A 112 -16.69 14.57 16.02
N ASN A 113 -16.88 15.84 15.67
CA ASN A 113 -17.71 16.21 14.53
C ASN A 113 -16.99 15.95 13.19
N VAL A 114 -17.68 16.16 12.07
CA VAL A 114 -17.15 15.88 10.72
C VAL A 114 -15.89 16.70 10.43
N LEU A 115 -15.90 18.00 10.73
CA LEU A 115 -14.76 18.88 10.49
C LEU A 115 -13.55 18.47 11.35
N GLU A 116 -13.79 18.10 12.61
CA GLU A 116 -12.77 17.62 13.52
C GLU A 116 -12.15 16.31 13.02
N ASN A 117 -12.96 15.34 12.59
CA ASN A 117 -12.47 14.08 12.00
C ASN A 117 -11.58 14.32 10.77
N ILE A 118 -11.98 15.22 9.86
CA ILE A 118 -11.18 15.58 8.67
C ILE A 118 -9.88 16.28 9.09
N SER A 119 -9.93 17.10 10.14
CA SER A 119 -8.79 17.89 10.60
C SER A 119 -7.70 17.04 11.28
N VAL A 120 -8.00 15.82 11.76
CA VAL A 120 -7.01 14.96 12.43
C VAL A 120 -5.82 14.69 11.52
N GLY A 121 -6.05 14.27 10.27
CA GLY A 121 -4.98 13.97 9.32
C GLY A 121 -4.27 15.19 8.73
N LEU A 122 -4.71 16.42 9.05
CA LEU A 122 -4.12 17.67 8.57
C LEU A 122 -3.22 18.36 9.60
N LYS A 123 -3.26 17.93 10.87
CA LYS A 123 -2.56 18.56 12.00
C LYS A 123 -1.28 17.83 12.43
N GLU A 124 -1.01 16.68 11.84
CA GLU A 124 0.21 15.88 12.03
C GLU A 124 1.14 16.02 10.81
#